data_AF-A0A921U9D7-F1
#
_entry.id   AF-A0A921U9D7-F1
#
_cell.length_a   1.000
_cell.length_b   1.000
_cell.length_c   1.000
_cell.angle_alpha   90.00
_cell.angle_beta   90.00
_cell.angle_gamma   90.00
#
_symmetry.space_group_name_H-M   'P 1'
#
loop_
_entity.id
_entity.type
_entity.pdbx_description
1 polymer ?
#
loop_
_entity_poly.entity_id
_entity_poly.type
_entity_poly.pdbx_seq_one_letter_code
_entity_poly.pdbx_strand_id
1 'polypeptide(L)'
;MRMNSWQDGVMGTNCPIPPGWNWTYEFQLKDQIGSFFYFPSLGLQRAAGGFGPITVNNRATVPLPFDHPHGDITLFIGDWYTKSHVELRNMLDDGQDLGAPDGILINGRAPYRYDSALVPDGLQYETVGVEPGKTYRFRVHNVGISTSLNFRIQNHNMRLVETEGTYTNQQNYTNLDIHVGQSYSFLVTMDQNASTDYYIVASPRFSNPRWHEVAGVAILQYSNSKGRASGSLPDAPNDHYDKYYSMNQARSIRMNTSAGAARPNPQGSFHYGSINITQTFVLKNEQPLSINGKRRRTINRVSYSPPETPLRLADLHNLTGVYTADFPAMPSNAPARIASSVLNASYKGFLEIVFQNNDTDVQTYHLDGYSFFVVGMNYGEWTPDRRNEYNKWDAISRCTTQAFPGGWTAVLVSLDNVGIWNLRAEKLDNWYRGQEVYVKVADPLGYNITEMVIPDNALYCGLLKERQKPQVHESNSKSSAQGDAGWSYKLLATMMLVVAAVIFS
;
A
#
# COMPACT_ATOMS: atom_id res chain seq x y z
N MET A 1 8.90 5.17 9.20
CA MET A 1 9.57 4.62 10.40
C MET A 1 10.92 5.30 10.55
N ARG A 2 11.07 6.22 11.51
CA ARG A 2 12.29 7.05 11.61
C ARG A 2 13.40 6.31 12.36
N MET A 3 14.59 6.26 11.76
CA MET A 3 15.81 5.62 12.29
C MET A 3 15.65 4.13 12.58
N ASN A 4 14.66 3.43 12.03
CA ASN A 4 14.32 2.09 12.49
C ASN A 4 13.94 1.14 11.34
N SER A 5 14.95 0.71 10.58
CA SER A 5 14.76 -0.27 9.49
C SER A 5 14.43 -1.68 10.02
N TRP A 6 14.69 -1.96 11.30
CA TRP A 6 14.38 -3.23 11.96
C TRP A 6 12.88 -3.52 12.09
N GLN A 7 12.04 -2.52 11.88
CA GLN A 7 10.58 -2.61 12.06
C GLN A 7 9.83 -2.50 10.72
N ASP A 8 10.56 -2.51 9.62
CA ASP A 8 10.03 -2.39 8.27
C ASP A 8 9.28 -3.67 7.85
N GLY A 9 9.77 -4.83 8.29
CA GLY A 9 9.06 -6.10 8.15
C GLY A 9 9.17 -6.75 6.79
N VAL A 10 10.11 -6.33 5.93
CA VAL A 10 10.40 -6.96 4.63
C VAL A 10 11.57 -7.95 4.73
N MET A 11 11.67 -8.89 3.78
CA MET A 11 12.68 -9.96 3.78
C MET A 11 14.14 -9.45 3.78
N GLY A 12 14.40 -8.26 3.24
CA GLY A 12 15.75 -7.68 3.24
C GLY A 12 16.17 -7.10 4.59
N THR A 13 15.23 -6.80 5.49
CA THR A 13 15.51 -6.21 6.81
C THR A 13 15.26 -7.19 7.95
N ASN A 14 14.28 -8.07 7.82
CA ASN A 14 13.83 -8.99 8.87
C ASN A 14 13.82 -10.45 8.41
N CYS A 15 14.12 -11.36 9.35
CA CYS A 15 13.80 -12.77 9.17
C CYS A 15 12.28 -12.99 9.33
N PRO A 16 11.67 -13.94 8.59
CA PRO A 16 10.28 -14.32 8.79
C PRO A 16 10.00 -14.76 10.23
N ILE A 17 8.80 -14.44 10.73
CA ILE A 17 8.31 -14.91 12.03
C ILE A 17 7.86 -16.37 11.87
N PRO A 18 8.49 -17.34 12.56
CA PRO A 18 8.10 -18.75 12.45
C PRO A 18 6.69 -19.02 13.01
N PRO A 19 6.01 -20.08 12.56
CA PRO A 19 4.75 -20.50 13.16
C PRO A 19 4.86 -20.67 14.69
N GLY A 20 3.88 -20.13 15.42
CA GLY A 20 3.85 -20.15 16.88
C GLY A 20 4.65 -19.03 17.55
N TRP A 21 5.58 -18.39 16.85
CA TRP A 21 6.42 -17.33 17.42
C TRP A 21 5.71 -15.98 17.38
N ASN A 22 6.20 -15.02 18.17
CA ASN A 22 5.73 -13.65 18.20
C ASN A 22 6.84 -12.66 17.84
N TRP A 23 6.41 -11.50 17.34
CA TRP A 23 7.24 -10.32 17.15
C TRP A 23 6.44 -9.10 17.57
N THR A 24 7.08 -8.17 18.26
CA THR A 24 6.47 -6.87 18.58
C THR A 24 7.09 -5.82 17.68
N TYR A 25 6.27 -5.23 16.81
CA TYR A 25 6.68 -4.08 16.00
C TYR A 25 6.59 -2.81 16.85
N GLU A 26 7.73 -2.14 17.07
CA GLU A 26 7.79 -0.89 17.82
C GLU A 26 8.42 0.23 16.99
N PHE A 27 7.60 1.15 16.50
CA PHE A 27 8.06 2.28 15.70
C PHE A 27 7.37 3.58 16.11
N GLN A 28 8.08 4.69 15.93
CA GLN A 28 7.55 6.02 16.19
C GLN A 28 7.01 6.64 14.90
N LEU A 29 5.75 7.10 14.96
CA LEU A 29 5.11 7.84 13.87
C LEU A 29 5.64 9.28 13.78
N LYS A 30 5.97 9.89 14.93
CA LYS A 30 6.51 11.24 15.16
C LYS A 30 5.95 12.36 14.26
N ASP A 31 6.39 12.39 13.01
CA ASP A 31 6.14 13.42 12.00
C ASP A 31 5.18 12.95 10.88
N GLN A 32 4.48 11.83 11.07
CA GLN A 32 3.47 11.31 10.14
C GLN A 32 2.06 11.73 10.58
N ILE A 33 1.23 12.09 9.60
CA ILE A 33 -0.22 12.25 9.68
C ILE A 33 -0.80 11.62 8.42
N GLY A 34 -2.09 11.32 8.37
CA GLY A 34 -2.75 10.85 7.15
C GLY A 34 -3.22 9.40 7.19
N SER A 35 -3.32 8.81 6.00
CA SER A 35 -3.95 7.50 5.79
C SER A 35 -2.94 6.50 5.24
N PHE A 36 -2.65 5.45 6.01
CA PHE A 36 -1.75 4.36 5.62
C PHE A 36 -2.42 3.01 5.84
N PHE A 37 -1.74 1.93 5.47
CA PHE A 37 -2.19 0.56 5.76
C PHE A 37 -0.99 -0.36 5.94
N TYR A 38 -1.21 -1.50 6.58
CA TYR A 38 -0.23 -2.59 6.69
C TYR A 38 -0.70 -3.81 5.91
N PHE A 39 0.25 -4.69 5.53
CA PHE A 39 0.00 -5.98 4.90
C PHE A 39 1.17 -6.94 5.16
N PRO A 40 1.00 -8.27 5.07
CA PRO A 40 2.11 -9.22 5.16
C PRO A 40 2.95 -9.17 3.88
N SER A 41 4.25 -8.95 4.05
CA SER A 41 5.24 -8.78 2.98
C SER A 41 5.82 -10.10 2.44
N LEU A 42 5.48 -11.25 3.05
CA LEU A 42 6.11 -12.52 2.72
C LEU A 42 5.45 -13.18 1.51
N GLY A 43 6.18 -13.29 0.40
CA GLY A 43 5.72 -13.97 -0.81
C GLY A 43 4.40 -13.39 -1.31
N LEU A 44 3.38 -14.24 -1.48
CA LEU A 44 2.04 -13.80 -1.89
C LEU A 44 1.04 -13.71 -0.73
N GLN A 45 1.48 -13.66 0.53
CA GLN A 45 0.55 -13.63 1.67
C GLN A 45 -0.40 -12.43 1.65
N ARG A 46 0.00 -11.29 1.07
CA ARG A 46 -0.91 -10.14 0.85
C ARG A 46 -2.16 -10.52 0.06
N ALA A 47 -2.04 -11.43 -0.91
CA ALA A 47 -3.17 -11.94 -1.69
C ALA A 47 -4.19 -12.74 -0.85
N ALA A 48 -3.81 -13.19 0.35
CA ALA A 48 -4.72 -13.87 1.27
C ALA A 48 -5.62 -12.89 2.07
N GLY A 49 -5.50 -11.58 1.85
CA GLY A 49 -6.40 -10.58 2.44
C GLY A 49 -5.98 -10.04 3.82
N GLY A 50 -4.74 -10.27 4.25
CA GLY A 50 -4.22 -9.68 5.48
C GLY A 50 -3.87 -8.21 5.28
N PHE A 51 -4.76 -7.27 5.60
CA PHE A 51 -4.45 -5.85 5.60
C PHE A 51 -5.34 -5.08 6.57
N GLY A 52 -4.90 -3.89 6.97
CA GLY A 52 -5.69 -3.04 7.84
C GLY A 52 -5.18 -1.59 7.86
N PRO A 53 -6.02 -0.64 8.29
CA PRO A 53 -5.70 0.77 8.21
C PRO A 53 -4.76 1.18 9.35
N ILE A 54 -3.86 2.10 9.03
CA ILE A 54 -3.12 2.89 10.01
C ILE A 54 -3.49 4.35 9.74
N THR A 55 -4.41 4.87 10.55
CA THR A 55 -4.83 6.27 10.47
C THR A 55 -4.09 7.07 11.52
N VAL A 56 -3.34 8.07 11.08
CA VAL A 56 -2.61 8.97 11.98
C VAL A 56 -3.25 10.34 11.94
N ASN A 57 -3.96 10.69 13.00
CA ASN A 57 -4.67 11.97 13.09
C ASN A 57 -3.74 13.11 13.51
N ASN A 58 -4.15 14.34 13.21
CA ASN A 58 -3.48 15.53 13.69
C ASN A 58 -3.47 15.56 15.22
N ARG A 59 -2.41 16.15 15.76
CA ARG A 59 -2.41 16.54 17.17
C ARG A 59 -3.50 17.61 17.37
N ALA A 60 -4.12 17.62 18.54
CA ALA A 60 -5.16 18.60 18.88
C ALA A 60 -4.73 20.06 18.68
N THR A 61 -3.43 20.35 18.77
CA THR A 61 -2.85 21.69 18.58
C THR A 61 -2.57 22.06 17.13
N VAL A 62 -2.72 21.13 16.18
CA VAL A 62 -2.50 21.38 14.75
C VAL A 62 -3.84 21.24 14.03
N PRO A 63 -4.46 22.35 13.59
CA PRO A 63 -5.76 22.30 12.93
C PRO A 63 -5.66 21.56 11.59
N LEU A 64 -6.78 20.98 11.15
CA LEU A 64 -6.91 20.48 9.79
C LEU A 64 -6.91 21.67 8.81
N PRO A 65 -6.32 21.55 7.61
CA PRO A 65 -6.36 22.60 6.59
C PRO A 65 -7.70 22.64 5.83
N PHE A 66 -8.75 22.07 6.41
CA PHE A 66 -10.12 22.00 5.92
C PHE A 66 -11.07 21.82 7.11
N ASP A 67 -12.36 22.08 6.88
CA ASP A 67 -13.39 21.94 7.91
C ASP A 67 -13.47 20.50 8.44
N HIS A 68 -13.75 20.36 9.74
CA HIS A 68 -13.87 19.05 10.37
C HIS A 68 -15.01 18.25 9.71
N PRO A 69 -14.73 17.09 9.08
CA PRO A 69 -15.78 16.23 8.55
C PRO A 69 -16.68 15.70 9.68
N HIS A 70 -17.90 15.30 9.34
CA HIS A 70 -18.83 14.63 10.25
C HIS A 70 -18.29 13.29 10.77
N GLY A 71 -17.51 12.59 9.94
CA GLY A 71 -16.83 11.36 10.30
C GLY A 71 -15.88 10.89 9.21
N ASP A 72 -15.04 9.92 9.57
CA ASP A 72 -14.12 9.23 8.67
C ASP A 72 -14.72 7.89 8.23
N ILE A 73 -14.60 7.59 6.95
CA ILE A 73 -14.99 6.30 6.34
C ILE A 73 -13.75 5.72 5.66
N THR A 74 -13.33 4.53 6.06
CA THR A 74 -12.20 3.84 5.44
C THR A 74 -12.71 2.82 4.43
N LEU A 75 -12.16 2.87 3.21
CA LEU A 75 -12.45 1.94 2.12
C LEU A 75 -11.16 1.29 1.62
N PHE A 76 -11.11 -0.03 1.68
CA PHE A 76 -10.12 -0.86 1.00
C PHE A 76 -10.69 -1.31 -0.34
N ILE A 77 -10.06 -0.89 -1.43
CA ILE A 77 -10.38 -1.37 -2.77
C ILE A 77 -9.24 -2.28 -3.25
N GLY A 78 -9.57 -3.38 -3.91
CA GLY A 78 -8.53 -4.30 -4.37
C GLY A 78 -9.09 -5.42 -5.23
N ASP A 79 -8.23 -5.96 -6.08
CA ASP A 79 -8.51 -7.16 -6.84
C ASP A 79 -8.45 -8.42 -5.96
N TRP A 80 -9.31 -9.38 -6.30
CA TRP A 80 -9.43 -10.65 -5.61
C TRP A 80 -9.32 -11.82 -6.57
N TYR A 81 -8.62 -12.85 -6.11
CA TYR A 81 -8.50 -14.13 -6.78
C TYR A 81 -9.06 -15.20 -5.86
N THR A 82 -9.90 -16.08 -6.41
CA THR A 82 -10.48 -17.23 -5.72
C THR A 82 -9.44 -18.32 -5.43
N LYS A 83 -8.35 -18.34 -6.20
CA LYS A 83 -7.18 -19.20 -5.97
C LYS A 83 -6.45 -18.79 -4.70
N SER A 84 -5.96 -19.77 -3.95
CA SER A 84 -5.15 -19.50 -2.77
C SER A 84 -3.81 -18.82 -3.13
N HIS A 85 -3.24 -18.05 -2.20
CA HIS A 85 -1.92 -17.44 -2.38
C HIS A 85 -0.81 -18.46 -2.71
N VAL A 86 -0.95 -19.72 -2.28
CA VAL A 86 -0.03 -20.81 -2.62
C VAL A 86 -0.18 -21.22 -4.09
N GLU A 87 -1.40 -21.35 -4.58
CA GLU A 87 -1.66 -21.66 -5.99
C GLU A 87 -1.20 -20.52 -6.91
N LEU A 88 -1.51 -19.27 -6.55
CA LEU A 88 -1.03 -18.09 -7.28
C LEU A 88 0.50 -18.07 -7.35
N ARG A 89 1.18 -18.46 -6.26
CA ARG A 89 2.65 -18.51 -6.21
C ARG A 89 3.18 -19.60 -7.14
N ASN A 90 2.60 -20.80 -7.09
CA ASN A 90 2.99 -21.91 -7.96
C ASN A 90 2.80 -21.54 -9.44
N MET A 91 1.71 -20.84 -9.79
CA MET A 91 1.51 -20.31 -11.14
C MET A 91 2.66 -19.39 -11.57
N LEU A 92 3.10 -18.47 -10.70
CA LEU A 92 4.21 -17.57 -11.00
C LEU A 92 5.55 -18.32 -11.16
N ASP A 93 5.78 -19.33 -10.32
CA ASP A 93 6.97 -20.20 -10.35
C ASP A 93 7.04 -21.04 -11.64
N ASP A 94 5.88 -21.47 -12.14
CA ASP A 94 5.70 -22.16 -13.43
C ASP A 94 5.75 -21.20 -14.64
N GLY A 95 5.96 -19.90 -14.40
CA GLY A 95 6.09 -18.87 -15.44
C GLY A 95 4.77 -18.32 -15.99
N GLN A 96 3.63 -18.71 -15.42
CA GLN A 96 2.30 -18.23 -15.80
C GLN A 96 2.02 -16.83 -15.24
N ASP A 97 1.14 -16.07 -15.88
CA ASP A 97 0.65 -14.80 -15.33
C ASP A 97 -0.59 -15.05 -14.48
N LEU A 98 -0.84 -14.19 -13.48
CA LEU A 98 -2.02 -14.33 -12.61
C LEU A 98 -3.34 -14.15 -13.38
N GLY A 99 -3.30 -13.42 -14.50
CA GLY A 99 -4.47 -13.15 -15.32
C GLY A 99 -5.45 -12.16 -14.67
N ALA A 100 -6.68 -12.17 -15.18
CA ALA A 100 -7.77 -11.34 -14.65
C ALA A 100 -8.12 -11.76 -13.22
N PRO A 101 -8.41 -10.80 -12.33
CA PRO A 101 -8.99 -11.14 -11.04
C PRO A 101 -10.43 -11.62 -11.21
N ASP A 102 -10.91 -12.39 -10.24
CA ASP A 102 -12.29 -12.89 -10.20
C ASP A 102 -13.30 -11.79 -9.80
N GLY A 103 -12.82 -10.73 -9.16
CA GLY A 103 -13.64 -9.60 -8.73
C GLY A 103 -12.80 -8.48 -8.13
N ILE A 104 -13.29 -7.24 -8.21
CA ILE A 104 -12.82 -6.15 -7.36
C ILE A 104 -13.71 -6.10 -6.11
N LEU A 105 -13.07 -6.07 -4.94
CA LEU A 105 -13.73 -5.99 -3.65
C LEU A 105 -13.66 -4.57 -3.08
N ILE A 106 -14.68 -4.20 -2.30
CA ILE A 106 -14.68 -3.00 -1.45
C ILE A 106 -14.85 -3.48 0.01
N ASN A 107 -13.90 -3.15 0.88
CA ASN A 107 -13.81 -3.64 2.27
C ASN A 107 -13.89 -5.17 2.39
N GLY A 108 -13.28 -5.88 1.43
CA GLY A 108 -13.28 -7.35 1.39
C GLY A 108 -14.64 -7.97 1.04
N ARG A 109 -15.60 -7.16 0.58
CA ARG A 109 -16.93 -7.60 0.17
C ARG A 109 -17.09 -7.58 -1.34
N ALA A 110 -17.91 -8.50 -1.83
CA ALA A 110 -18.23 -8.64 -3.24
C ALA A 110 -19.05 -7.43 -3.76
N PRO A 111 -19.13 -7.23 -5.09
CA PRO A 111 -19.96 -6.17 -5.64
C PRO A 111 -21.44 -6.36 -5.30
N TYR A 112 -22.14 -5.25 -5.07
CA TYR A 112 -23.59 -5.19 -5.10
C TYR A 112 -24.10 -5.69 -6.45
N ARG A 113 -25.24 -6.37 -6.47
CA ARG A 113 -25.83 -6.94 -7.68
C ARG A 113 -26.48 -5.87 -8.57
N TYR A 114 -25.65 -5.02 -9.18
CA TYR A 114 -26.07 -3.97 -10.11
C TYR A 114 -26.46 -4.53 -11.49
N ASP A 115 -25.92 -5.70 -11.85
CA ASP A 115 -26.24 -6.45 -13.06
C ASP A 115 -26.35 -7.95 -12.71
N SER A 116 -27.52 -8.53 -12.96
CA SER A 116 -27.79 -9.95 -12.65
C SER A 116 -27.03 -10.95 -13.51
N ALA A 117 -26.51 -10.54 -14.67
CA ALA A 117 -25.70 -11.37 -15.55
C ALA A 117 -24.22 -11.41 -15.12
N LEU A 118 -23.73 -10.34 -14.47
CA LEU A 118 -22.34 -10.24 -14.02
C LEU A 118 -22.17 -10.66 -12.56
N VAL A 119 -23.12 -10.30 -11.70
CA VAL A 119 -23.00 -10.50 -10.25
C VAL A 119 -24.03 -11.56 -9.78
N PRO A 120 -23.56 -12.69 -9.23
CA PRO A 120 -24.43 -13.70 -8.63
C PRO A 120 -25.27 -13.17 -7.48
N ASP A 121 -26.40 -13.84 -7.21
CA ASP A 121 -27.23 -13.51 -6.06
C ASP A 121 -26.62 -14.01 -4.74
N GLY A 122 -27.01 -13.39 -3.62
CA GLY A 122 -26.65 -13.84 -2.27
C GLY A 122 -25.25 -13.46 -1.78
N LEU A 123 -24.49 -12.66 -2.55
CA LEU A 123 -23.18 -12.16 -2.13
C LEU A 123 -23.32 -10.99 -1.14
N GLN A 124 -22.47 -10.97 -0.11
CA GLN A 124 -22.38 -9.83 0.79
C GLN A 124 -21.62 -8.68 0.12
N TYR A 125 -22.20 -7.49 0.17
CA TYR A 125 -21.64 -6.25 -0.38
C TYR A 125 -21.51 -5.18 0.70
N GLU A 126 -20.68 -4.18 0.43
CA GLU A 126 -20.46 -3.08 1.37
C GLU A 126 -21.58 -2.05 1.29
N THR A 127 -22.06 -1.62 2.45
CA THR A 127 -23.01 -0.51 2.59
C THR A 127 -22.41 0.55 3.51
N VAL A 128 -22.28 1.77 2.99
CA VAL A 128 -21.74 2.93 3.70
C VAL A 128 -22.91 3.84 4.07
N GLY A 129 -23.28 3.86 5.35
CA GLY A 129 -24.35 4.70 5.87
C GLY A 129 -23.90 6.15 6.07
N VAL A 130 -24.70 7.10 5.57
CA VAL A 130 -24.41 8.54 5.63
C VAL A 130 -25.66 9.36 5.92
N GLU A 131 -25.46 10.54 6.50
CA GLU A 131 -26.52 11.51 6.76
C GLU A 131 -26.59 12.59 5.66
N PRO A 132 -27.81 12.96 5.20
CA PRO A 132 -27.99 14.03 4.22
C PRO A 132 -27.40 15.36 4.69
N GLY A 133 -26.77 16.09 3.78
CA GLY A 133 -26.16 17.40 4.02
C GLY A 133 -24.86 17.37 4.83
N LYS A 134 -24.43 16.22 5.35
CA LYS A 134 -23.14 16.09 6.05
C LYS A 134 -21.98 15.89 5.06
N THR A 135 -20.78 16.27 5.47
CA THR A 135 -19.55 15.98 4.73
C THR A 135 -18.75 14.92 5.47
N TYR A 136 -18.40 13.83 4.81
CA TYR A 136 -17.56 12.76 5.36
C TYR A 136 -16.18 12.76 4.70
N ARG A 137 -15.17 12.28 5.42
CA ARG A 137 -13.84 12.03 4.86
C ARG A 137 -13.69 10.55 4.49
N PHE A 138 -13.66 10.27 3.20
CA PHE A 138 -13.41 8.93 2.65
C PHE A 138 -11.91 8.71 2.49
N ARG A 139 -11.34 7.76 3.23
CA ARG A 139 -9.95 7.31 3.15
C ARG A 139 -9.90 6.04 2.32
N VAL A 140 -9.45 6.15 1.08
CA VAL A 140 -9.49 5.07 0.09
C VAL A 140 -8.08 4.54 -0.15
N HIS A 141 -7.90 3.24 0.03
CA HIS A 141 -6.63 2.54 -0.11
C HIS A 141 -6.74 1.48 -1.20
N ASN A 142 -5.84 1.47 -2.18
CA ASN A 142 -5.74 0.34 -3.12
C ASN A 142 -4.78 -0.72 -2.54
N VAL A 143 -5.37 -1.74 -1.91
CA VAL A 143 -4.68 -2.88 -1.28
C VAL A 143 -4.57 -4.10 -2.18
N GLY A 144 -5.01 -3.97 -3.43
CA GLY A 144 -4.90 -5.00 -4.44
C GLY A 144 -3.47 -5.47 -4.68
N ILE A 145 -3.30 -6.50 -5.49
CA ILE A 145 -2.01 -7.11 -5.81
C ILE A 145 -1.55 -6.82 -7.24
N SER A 146 -2.42 -6.34 -8.14
CA SER A 146 -2.05 -6.08 -9.54
C SER A 146 -2.77 -4.91 -10.19
N THR A 147 -4.03 -4.67 -9.80
CA THR A 147 -4.94 -3.85 -10.60
C THR A 147 -4.96 -2.37 -10.18
N SER A 148 -4.72 -1.47 -11.13
CA SER A 148 -5.03 -0.03 -10.96
C SER A 148 -6.54 0.18 -11.06
N LEU A 149 -7.12 0.96 -10.14
CA LEU A 149 -8.56 1.11 -10.02
C LEU A 149 -8.99 2.56 -10.18
N ASN A 150 -10.07 2.81 -10.93
CA ASN A 150 -10.75 4.09 -10.93
C ASN A 150 -11.85 4.09 -9.88
N PHE A 151 -11.74 4.99 -8.90
CA PHE A 151 -12.70 5.17 -7.82
C PHE A 151 -13.62 6.35 -8.11
N ARG A 152 -14.92 6.18 -7.84
CA ARG A 152 -15.94 7.23 -8.01
C ARG A 152 -17.21 6.92 -7.23
N ILE A 153 -17.99 7.96 -6.95
CA ILE A 153 -19.28 7.86 -6.27
C ILE A 153 -20.34 8.49 -7.17
N GLN A 154 -21.40 7.74 -7.47
CA GLN A 154 -22.47 8.17 -8.38
C GLN A 154 -23.03 9.51 -7.91
N ASN A 155 -23.03 10.50 -8.81
CA ASN A 155 -23.53 11.88 -8.60
C ASN A 155 -22.85 12.68 -7.47
N HIS A 156 -21.72 12.24 -6.92
CA HIS A 156 -21.00 12.99 -5.89
C HIS A 156 -19.63 13.44 -6.36
N ASN A 157 -19.30 14.70 -6.08
CA ASN A 157 -17.94 15.20 -6.22
C ASN A 157 -17.09 14.79 -5.02
N MET A 158 -15.83 14.47 -5.29
CA MET A 158 -14.83 14.09 -4.30
C MET A 158 -13.76 15.17 -4.23
N ARG A 159 -13.72 15.92 -3.12
CA ARG A 159 -12.68 16.94 -2.91
C ARG A 159 -11.44 16.29 -2.33
N LEU A 160 -10.39 16.15 -3.12
CA LEU A 160 -9.11 15.56 -2.68
C LEU A 160 -8.44 16.48 -1.65
N VAL A 161 -8.13 15.94 -0.46
CA VAL A 161 -7.54 16.70 0.64
C VAL A 161 -6.23 16.13 1.19
N GLU A 162 -5.96 14.84 1.01
CA GLU A 162 -4.73 14.19 1.48
C GLU A 162 -4.35 13.00 0.60
N THR A 163 -3.06 12.73 0.46
CA THR A 163 -2.53 11.48 -0.09
C THR A 163 -1.25 11.09 0.63
N GLU A 164 -1.19 9.84 1.10
CA GLU A 164 -0.03 9.20 1.73
C GLU A 164 0.70 10.10 2.74
N GLY A 165 -0.08 10.80 3.56
CA GLY A 165 0.36 11.67 4.63
C GLY A 165 0.61 13.14 4.30
N THR A 166 0.30 13.55 3.08
CA THR A 166 0.50 14.91 2.60
C THR A 166 -0.81 15.56 2.24
N TYR A 167 -1.11 16.72 2.84
CA TYR A 167 -2.23 17.54 2.41
C TYR A 167 -2.05 18.08 1.00
N THR A 168 -3.14 18.03 0.24
CA THR A 168 -3.16 18.47 -1.15
C THR A 168 -3.73 19.88 -1.26
N ASN A 169 -3.32 20.60 -2.31
CA ASN A 169 -4.10 21.74 -2.77
C ASN A 169 -5.46 21.21 -3.25
N GLN A 170 -6.52 21.63 -2.56
CA GLN A 170 -7.82 20.97 -2.63
C GLN A 170 -8.45 21.13 -4.01
N GLN A 171 -8.83 20.01 -4.63
CA GLN A 171 -9.43 19.97 -5.96
C GLN A 171 -10.58 18.97 -5.98
N ASN A 172 -11.63 19.29 -6.73
CA ASN A 172 -12.78 18.42 -6.91
C ASN A 172 -12.55 17.47 -8.09
N TYR A 173 -12.87 16.20 -7.87
CA TYR A 173 -12.83 15.15 -8.87
C TYR A 173 -14.18 14.42 -8.88
N THR A 174 -14.65 14.04 -10.06
CA THR A 174 -15.79 13.11 -10.19
C THR A 174 -15.34 11.65 -10.12
N ASN A 175 -14.06 11.39 -10.41
CA ASN A 175 -13.40 10.10 -10.31
C ASN A 175 -11.89 10.29 -10.11
N LEU A 176 -11.20 9.31 -9.51
CA LEU A 176 -9.75 9.32 -9.36
C LEU A 176 -9.17 7.92 -9.64
N ASP A 177 -8.07 7.86 -10.40
CA ASP A 177 -7.26 6.65 -10.52
C ASP A 177 -6.41 6.47 -9.27
N ILE A 178 -6.54 5.30 -8.65
CA ILE A 178 -5.81 4.88 -7.47
C ILE A 178 -5.04 3.63 -7.84
N HIS A 179 -3.72 3.77 -7.97
CA HIS A 179 -2.86 2.66 -8.34
C HIS A 179 -2.48 1.82 -7.13
N VAL A 180 -2.03 0.58 -7.37
CA VAL A 180 -1.69 -0.38 -6.31
C VAL A 180 -0.68 0.23 -5.33
N GLY A 181 -1.00 0.17 -4.04
CA GLY A 181 -0.17 0.75 -2.97
C GLY A 181 -0.56 2.17 -2.54
N GLN A 182 -1.32 2.89 -3.37
CA GLN A 182 -1.66 4.29 -3.10
C GLN A 182 -2.84 4.46 -2.14
N SER A 183 -2.81 5.57 -1.40
CA SER A 183 -3.87 6.00 -0.48
C SER A 183 -4.26 7.46 -0.73
N TYR A 184 -5.56 7.75 -0.74
CA TYR A 184 -6.11 9.09 -0.91
C TYR A 184 -7.25 9.35 0.08
N SER A 185 -7.39 10.60 0.53
CA SER A 185 -8.53 11.07 1.30
C SER A 185 -9.33 12.11 0.55
N PHE A 186 -10.64 11.93 0.52
CA PHE A 186 -11.60 12.84 -0.10
C PHE A 186 -12.62 13.35 0.91
N LEU A 187 -12.94 14.65 0.85
CA LEU A 187 -14.16 15.17 1.46
C LEU A 187 -15.31 15.02 0.45
N VAL A 188 -16.38 14.35 0.88
CA VAL A 188 -17.58 14.13 0.06
C VAL A 188 -18.77 14.66 0.85
N THR A 189 -19.51 15.59 0.25
CA THR A 189 -20.72 16.16 0.84
C THR A 189 -21.94 15.39 0.33
N MET A 190 -22.85 15.04 1.23
CA MET A 190 -24.07 14.32 0.92
C MET A 190 -25.17 15.28 0.44
N ASP A 191 -24.91 15.96 -0.67
CA ASP A 191 -25.73 17.04 -1.24
C ASP A 191 -26.76 16.56 -2.28
N GLN A 192 -26.84 15.25 -2.50
CA GLN A 192 -27.75 14.66 -3.48
C GLN A 192 -29.14 14.37 -2.90
N ASN A 193 -30.07 13.92 -3.76
CA ASN A 193 -31.42 13.60 -3.35
C ASN A 193 -31.44 12.45 -2.33
N ALA A 194 -31.85 12.79 -1.12
CA ALA A 194 -31.85 11.89 0.02
C ALA A 194 -32.96 10.81 0.01
N SER A 195 -33.81 10.76 -1.03
CA SER A 195 -34.83 9.71 -1.18
C SER A 195 -34.30 8.39 -1.75
N THR A 196 -33.07 8.36 -2.27
CA THR A 196 -32.47 7.19 -2.95
C THR A 196 -31.03 6.97 -2.52
N ASP A 197 -30.57 5.72 -2.56
CA ASP A 197 -29.16 5.36 -2.38
C ASP A 197 -28.35 5.57 -3.67
N TYR A 198 -27.02 5.55 -3.55
CA TYR A 198 -26.08 5.78 -4.67
C TYR A 198 -25.01 4.68 -4.74
N TYR A 199 -24.44 4.46 -5.92
CA TYR A 199 -23.33 3.52 -6.09
C TYR A 199 -21.97 4.15 -5.72
N ILE A 200 -21.13 3.41 -5.00
CA ILE A 200 -19.69 3.62 -4.89
C ILE A 200 -19.03 2.58 -5.80
N VAL A 201 -18.16 2.99 -6.70
CA VAL A 201 -17.61 2.13 -7.75
C VAL A 201 -16.09 2.17 -7.73
N ALA A 202 -15.47 1.00 -7.81
CA ALA A 202 -14.06 0.80 -8.10
C ALA A 202 -13.92 -0.15 -9.29
N SER A 203 -13.41 0.32 -10.43
CA SER A 203 -13.32 -0.48 -11.66
C SER A 203 -11.88 -0.53 -12.20
N PRO A 204 -11.44 -1.66 -12.80
CA PRO A 204 -10.11 -1.77 -13.40
C PRO A 204 -9.80 -0.71 -14.46
N ARG A 205 -8.52 -0.32 -14.53
CA ARG A 205 -7.94 0.59 -15.54
C ARG A 205 -6.69 -0.04 -16.16
N PHE A 206 -6.35 0.38 -17.37
CA PHE A 206 -5.14 -0.06 -18.11
C PHE A 206 -5.06 -1.58 -18.31
N SER A 207 -6.21 -2.24 -18.36
CA SER A 207 -6.34 -3.69 -18.48
C SER A 207 -7.04 -4.07 -19.77
N ASN A 208 -7.13 -5.38 -20.04
CA ASN A 208 -7.98 -5.88 -21.12
C ASN A 208 -9.41 -5.34 -20.95
N PRO A 209 -10.08 -4.88 -22.03
CA PRO A 209 -11.43 -4.37 -21.96
C PRO A 209 -12.34 -5.24 -21.11
N ARG A 210 -12.35 -6.57 -21.28
CA ARG A 210 -13.24 -7.48 -20.52
C ARG A 210 -13.12 -7.39 -18.99
N TRP A 211 -12.04 -6.82 -18.46
CA TRP A 211 -11.89 -6.65 -17.01
C TRP A 211 -12.82 -5.54 -16.46
N HIS A 212 -13.50 -4.75 -17.29
CA HIS A 212 -14.58 -3.87 -16.80
C HIS A 212 -15.75 -4.66 -16.18
N GLU A 213 -15.90 -5.94 -16.53
CA GLU A 213 -16.97 -6.82 -16.04
C GLU A 213 -16.79 -7.22 -14.57
N VAL A 214 -15.59 -7.03 -13.99
CA VAL A 214 -15.28 -7.41 -12.59
C VAL A 214 -15.32 -6.23 -11.61
N ALA A 215 -16.03 -5.15 -11.94
CA ALA A 215 -16.09 -3.94 -11.12
C ALA A 215 -16.61 -4.21 -9.69
N GLY A 216 -16.00 -3.53 -8.73
CA GLY A 216 -16.42 -3.53 -7.33
C GLY A 216 -17.45 -2.44 -7.11
N VAL A 217 -18.58 -2.80 -6.50
CA VAL A 217 -19.70 -1.88 -6.28
C VAL A 217 -20.21 -1.98 -4.85
N ALA A 218 -20.27 -0.85 -4.15
CA ALA A 218 -20.84 -0.71 -2.82
C ALA A 218 -22.02 0.27 -2.86
N ILE A 219 -22.82 0.28 -1.79
CA ILE A 219 -23.98 1.16 -1.66
C ILE A 219 -23.63 2.31 -0.70
N LEU A 220 -23.76 3.55 -1.16
CA LEU A 220 -23.81 4.73 -0.31
C LEU A 220 -25.27 4.96 0.10
N GLN A 221 -25.59 4.62 1.34
CA GLN A 221 -26.96 4.63 1.87
C GLN A 221 -27.23 5.90 2.66
N TYR A 222 -28.17 6.71 2.18
CA TYR A 222 -28.62 7.89 2.90
C TYR A 222 -29.60 7.47 4.02
N SER A 223 -29.46 8.05 5.21
CA SER A 223 -30.19 7.61 6.42
C SER A 223 -31.72 7.73 6.33
N ASN A 224 -32.24 8.61 5.48
CA ASN A 224 -33.67 8.82 5.20
C ASN A 224 -34.11 8.27 3.83
N SER A 225 -33.23 7.52 3.15
CA SER A 225 -33.51 6.91 1.85
C SER A 225 -34.60 5.85 1.97
N LYS A 226 -35.47 5.81 0.95
CA LYS A 226 -36.50 4.77 0.77
C LYS A 226 -36.33 4.02 -0.55
N GLY A 227 -35.50 4.54 -1.45
CA GLY A 227 -35.22 3.98 -2.76
C GLY A 227 -33.83 3.37 -2.83
N ARG A 228 -33.69 2.26 -3.55
CA ARG A 228 -32.40 1.64 -3.80
C ARG A 228 -31.62 2.44 -4.85
N ALA A 229 -30.30 2.28 -4.85
CA ALA A 229 -29.45 2.76 -5.93
C ALA A 229 -29.93 2.16 -7.26
N SER A 230 -29.92 2.99 -8.30
CA SER A 230 -30.47 2.65 -9.61
C SER A 230 -29.77 3.43 -10.72
N GLY A 231 -30.07 3.09 -11.98
CA GLY A 231 -29.38 3.62 -13.15
C GLY A 231 -28.08 2.88 -13.46
N SER A 232 -27.37 3.34 -14.50
CA SER A 232 -26.06 2.82 -14.86
C SER A 232 -25.01 3.22 -13.83
N LEU A 233 -23.98 2.39 -13.69
CA LEU A 233 -22.78 2.82 -12.97
C LEU A 233 -22.21 4.07 -13.67
N PRO A 234 -21.65 5.04 -12.92
CA PRO A 234 -20.90 6.13 -13.54
C PRO A 234 -19.78 5.55 -14.41
N ASP A 235 -19.47 6.18 -15.53
CA ASP A 235 -18.42 5.70 -16.44
C ASP A 235 -17.01 5.98 -15.87
N ALA A 236 -16.08 5.06 -16.14
CA ALA A 236 -14.65 5.31 -15.95
C ALA A 236 -14.09 6.10 -17.14
N PRO A 237 -12.97 6.83 -16.98
CA PRO A 237 -12.27 7.44 -18.10
C PRO A 237 -11.82 6.41 -19.14
N ASN A 238 -11.75 6.85 -20.40
CA ASN A 238 -11.45 5.97 -21.53
C ASN A 238 -9.94 5.92 -21.83
N ASP A 239 -9.31 4.78 -21.53
CA ASP A 239 -7.87 4.56 -21.74
C ASP A 239 -7.45 4.50 -23.22
N HIS A 240 -8.38 4.22 -24.13
CA HIS A 240 -8.07 4.08 -25.55
C HIS A 240 -7.96 5.44 -26.25
N TYR A 241 -8.93 6.33 -25.99
CA TYR A 241 -9.01 7.63 -26.64
C TYR A 241 -8.27 8.74 -25.89
N ASP A 242 -8.15 8.65 -24.56
CA ASP A 242 -7.44 9.64 -23.75
C ASP A 242 -6.35 8.97 -22.89
N LYS A 243 -5.23 8.66 -23.54
CA LYS A 243 -4.06 8.08 -22.89
C LYS A 243 -3.43 9.02 -21.86
N TYR A 244 -3.62 10.33 -21.99
CA TYR A 244 -2.99 11.32 -21.12
C TYR A 244 -3.82 11.62 -19.86
N TYR A 245 -5.09 11.22 -19.82
CA TYR A 245 -6.01 11.50 -18.71
C TYR A 245 -5.38 11.24 -17.34
N SER A 246 -4.93 10.01 -17.12
CA SER A 246 -4.43 9.57 -15.80
C SER A 246 -3.11 10.23 -15.42
N MET A 247 -2.22 10.47 -16.40
CA MET A 247 -0.98 11.20 -16.15
C MET A 247 -1.26 12.68 -15.83
N ASN A 248 -2.17 13.33 -16.55
CA ASN A 248 -2.56 14.71 -16.26
C ASN A 248 -3.27 14.82 -14.92
N GLN A 249 -4.12 13.84 -14.57
CA GLN A 249 -4.71 13.74 -13.24
C GLN A 249 -3.63 13.65 -12.16
N ALA A 250 -2.65 12.77 -12.31
CA ALA A 250 -1.53 12.66 -11.36
C ALA A 250 -0.72 13.98 -11.23
N ARG A 251 -0.42 14.64 -12.35
CA ARG A 251 0.29 15.93 -12.39
C ARG A 251 -0.51 17.08 -11.76
N SER A 252 -1.83 16.98 -11.74
CA SER A 252 -2.72 17.98 -11.12
C SER A 252 -2.68 17.94 -9.59
N ILE A 253 -2.23 16.84 -8.99
CA ILE A 253 -2.16 16.69 -7.54
C ILE A 253 -0.92 17.43 -7.02
N ARG A 254 -1.14 18.47 -6.22
CA ARG A 254 -0.10 19.35 -5.68
C ARG A 254 -0.19 19.39 -4.16
N MET A 255 0.95 19.63 -3.51
CA MET A 255 1.03 19.79 -2.05
C MET A 255 0.42 21.14 -1.63
N ASN A 256 -0.34 21.17 -0.54
CA ASN A 256 -0.73 22.44 0.08
C ASN A 256 0.43 22.98 0.92
N THR A 257 1.25 23.84 0.32
CA THR A 257 2.46 24.38 0.97
C THR A 257 2.19 25.23 2.21
N SER A 258 0.96 25.71 2.40
CA SER A 258 0.55 26.50 3.57
C SER A 258 0.06 25.66 4.75
N ALA A 259 -0.30 24.40 4.52
CA ALA A 259 -0.85 23.54 5.56
C ALA A 259 0.23 23.15 6.58
N GLY A 260 -0.10 23.22 7.87
CA GLY A 260 0.69 22.56 8.92
C GLY A 260 0.58 21.05 8.76
N ALA A 261 1.71 20.34 8.86
CA ALA A 261 1.73 18.88 8.83
C ALA A 261 1.82 18.32 10.26
N ALA A 262 2.60 17.26 10.48
CA ALA A 262 2.78 16.70 11.81
C ALA A 262 3.49 17.62 12.83
N ARG A 263 4.08 18.73 12.36
CA ARG A 263 4.57 19.84 13.18
C ARG A 263 3.84 21.12 12.76
N PRO A 264 3.81 22.16 13.62
CA PRO A 264 3.22 23.46 13.28
C PRO A 264 3.84 24.12 12.04
N ASN A 265 5.01 23.66 11.60
CA ASN A 265 5.67 24.19 10.41
C ASN A 265 4.86 23.85 9.15
N PRO A 266 4.65 24.84 8.25
CA PRO A 266 4.01 24.60 6.96
C PRO A 266 4.76 23.58 6.12
N GLN A 267 4.02 22.80 5.34
CA GLN A 267 4.52 21.83 4.37
C GLN A 267 5.51 22.42 3.37
N GLY A 268 5.32 23.68 2.96
CA GLY A 268 6.22 24.40 2.05
C GLY A 268 7.51 24.95 2.67
N SER A 269 7.72 24.76 3.98
CA SER A 269 8.95 25.23 4.65
C SER A 269 10.21 24.45 4.21
N PHE A 270 10.03 23.27 3.63
CA PHE A 270 11.11 22.50 3.04
C PHE A 270 11.26 22.83 1.55
N HIS A 271 12.16 23.76 1.23
CA HIS A 271 12.43 24.23 -0.14
C HIS A 271 13.24 23.20 -0.96
N TYR A 272 12.66 22.03 -1.20
CA TYR A 272 13.32 20.90 -1.86
C TYR A 272 13.87 21.26 -3.25
N GLY A 273 13.20 22.16 -3.98
CA GLY A 273 13.59 22.58 -5.32
C GLY A 273 14.90 23.36 -5.43
N SER A 274 15.39 23.92 -4.32
CA SER A 274 16.69 24.62 -4.25
C SER A 274 17.84 23.73 -3.77
N ILE A 275 17.56 22.48 -3.40
CA ILE A 275 18.58 21.55 -2.92
C ILE A 275 19.26 20.88 -4.13
N ASN A 276 20.59 20.91 -4.14
CA ASN A 276 21.36 20.26 -5.20
C ASN A 276 21.22 18.74 -5.12
N ILE A 277 20.92 18.11 -6.26
CA ILE A 277 20.88 16.65 -6.39
C ILE A 277 22.31 16.11 -6.22
N THR A 278 22.49 15.20 -5.27
CA THR A 278 23.80 14.60 -4.96
C THR A 278 24.06 13.34 -5.78
N GLN A 279 23.01 12.57 -6.08
CA GLN A 279 23.08 11.33 -6.84
C GLN A 279 21.81 11.17 -7.68
N THR A 280 21.95 10.62 -8.89
CA THR A 280 20.83 10.28 -9.78
C THR A 280 20.85 8.79 -10.09
N PHE A 281 19.69 8.16 -9.97
CA PHE A 281 19.45 6.79 -10.41
C PHE A 281 18.33 6.77 -11.44
N VAL A 282 18.59 6.21 -12.62
CA VAL A 282 17.56 5.93 -13.60
C VAL A 282 17.27 4.44 -13.53
N LEU A 283 16.09 4.11 -12.99
CA LEU A 283 15.61 2.75 -12.75
C LEU A 283 14.66 2.37 -13.88
N LYS A 284 15.20 1.61 -14.83
CA LYS A 284 14.46 1.14 -16.00
C LYS A 284 13.91 -0.26 -15.77
N ASN A 285 12.61 -0.42 -15.93
CA ASN A 285 12.00 -1.74 -16.09
C ASN A 285 11.73 -2.04 -17.57
N GLU A 286 11.56 -3.32 -17.87
CA GLU A 286 11.23 -3.82 -19.20
C GLU A 286 10.26 -5.00 -19.09
N GLN A 287 9.82 -5.53 -20.23
CA GLN A 287 9.03 -6.76 -20.29
C GLN A 287 9.75 -7.92 -19.57
N PRO A 288 9.01 -8.93 -19.07
CA PRO A 288 9.61 -10.05 -18.35
C PRO A 288 10.71 -10.73 -19.17
N LEU A 289 11.81 -11.07 -18.50
CA LEU A 289 12.93 -11.77 -19.12
C LEU A 289 13.00 -13.22 -18.63
N SER A 290 13.58 -14.11 -19.44
CA SER A 290 13.98 -15.45 -18.99
C SER A 290 15.41 -15.39 -18.46
N ILE A 291 15.60 -15.73 -17.19
CA ILE A 291 16.93 -15.84 -16.56
C ILE A 291 17.00 -17.23 -15.90
N ASN A 292 17.97 -18.05 -16.33
CA ASN A 292 18.12 -19.44 -15.90
C ASN A 292 16.83 -20.28 -16.09
N GLY A 293 16.12 -20.08 -17.21
CA GLY A 293 14.90 -20.81 -17.54
C GLY A 293 13.65 -20.36 -16.78
N LYS A 294 13.74 -19.37 -15.88
CA LYS A 294 12.60 -18.80 -15.15
C LYS A 294 12.25 -17.40 -15.65
N ARG A 295 10.95 -17.11 -15.73
CA ARG A 295 10.44 -15.77 -16.03
C ARG A 295 10.67 -14.85 -14.82
N ARG A 296 11.36 -13.74 -15.03
CA ARG A 296 11.78 -12.79 -13.99
C ARG A 296 11.44 -11.36 -14.39
N ARG A 297 11.34 -10.50 -13.38
CA ARG A 297 11.31 -9.05 -13.56
C ARG A 297 12.63 -8.45 -13.11
N THR A 298 12.94 -7.28 -13.65
CA THR A 298 14.22 -6.60 -13.37
C THR A 298 14.03 -5.10 -13.21
N ILE A 299 14.96 -4.51 -12.48
CA ILE A 299 15.26 -3.08 -12.53
C ILE A 299 16.70 -2.96 -13.02
N ASN A 300 16.93 -2.20 -14.09
CA ASN A 300 18.25 -2.10 -14.74
C ASN A 300 18.88 -3.47 -15.06
N ARG A 301 18.05 -4.42 -15.50
CA ARG A 301 18.44 -5.81 -15.83
C ARG A 301 18.98 -6.63 -14.64
N VAL A 302 18.83 -6.13 -13.41
CA VAL A 302 19.06 -6.89 -12.19
C VAL A 302 17.71 -7.38 -11.66
N SER A 303 17.56 -8.69 -11.54
CA SER A 303 16.44 -9.33 -10.84
C SER A 303 16.87 -9.58 -9.40
N TYR A 304 16.20 -8.97 -8.44
CA TYR A 304 16.52 -9.18 -7.04
C TYR A 304 16.17 -10.61 -6.63
N SER A 305 17.07 -11.22 -5.86
CA SER A 305 16.80 -12.46 -5.14
C SER A 305 17.10 -12.22 -3.67
N PRO A 306 16.13 -12.44 -2.76
CA PRO A 306 16.40 -12.31 -1.33
C PRO A 306 17.41 -13.38 -0.89
N PRO A 307 18.50 -13.01 -0.22
CA PRO A 307 19.40 -13.97 0.42
C PRO A 307 18.73 -14.61 1.64
N GLU A 308 19.23 -15.78 2.08
CA GLU A 308 18.73 -16.43 3.31
C GLU A 308 18.98 -15.62 4.58
N THR A 309 20.00 -14.76 4.57
CA THR A 309 20.31 -13.84 5.66
C THR A 309 19.90 -12.42 5.23
N PRO A 310 18.95 -11.76 5.92
CA PRO A 310 18.53 -10.40 5.60
C PRO A 310 19.72 -9.44 5.47
N LEU A 311 19.65 -8.55 4.49
CA LEU A 311 20.68 -7.55 4.18
C LEU A 311 21.06 -6.74 5.42
N ARG A 312 20.07 -6.30 6.19
CA ARG A 312 20.30 -5.47 7.38
C ARG A 312 21.05 -6.22 8.48
N LEU A 313 20.75 -7.50 8.68
CA LEU A 313 21.49 -8.36 9.62
C LEU A 313 22.91 -8.64 9.14
N ALA A 314 23.08 -8.90 7.84
CA ALA A 314 24.40 -9.08 7.25
C ALA A 314 25.27 -7.82 7.40
N ASP A 315 24.68 -6.64 7.19
CA ASP A 315 25.35 -5.34 7.35
C ASP A 315 25.71 -5.03 8.81
N LEU A 316 24.86 -5.39 9.77
CA LEU A 316 25.16 -5.23 11.20
C LEU A 316 26.34 -6.12 11.64
N HIS A 317 26.39 -7.35 11.12
CA HIS A 317 27.37 -8.36 11.52
C HIS A 317 28.59 -8.45 10.60
N ASN A 318 28.76 -7.51 9.66
CA ASN A 318 29.86 -7.47 8.69
C ASN A 318 30.05 -8.79 7.93
N LEU A 319 28.94 -9.44 7.55
CA LEU A 319 28.99 -10.69 6.79
C LEU A 319 29.36 -10.42 5.33
N THR A 320 30.36 -11.12 4.83
CA THR A 320 30.79 -11.03 3.42
C THR A 320 30.01 -12.00 2.53
N GLY A 321 29.75 -11.62 1.28
CA GLY A 321 29.15 -12.51 0.28
C GLY A 321 27.62 -12.64 0.33
N VAL A 322 26.94 -11.93 1.24
CA VAL A 322 25.46 -11.92 1.30
C VAL A 322 24.87 -10.98 0.24
N TYR A 323 25.49 -9.82 0.02
CA TYR A 323 25.06 -8.84 -0.97
C TYR A 323 26.24 -7.97 -1.44
N THR A 324 26.03 -7.24 -2.52
CA THR A 324 27.00 -6.29 -3.09
C THR A 324 26.41 -4.88 -3.18
N ALA A 325 27.26 -3.85 -3.20
CA ALA A 325 26.85 -2.44 -3.34
C ALA A 325 27.15 -1.90 -4.76
N ASP A 326 26.96 -2.75 -5.77
CA ASP A 326 27.32 -2.54 -7.17
C ASP A 326 26.11 -2.30 -8.09
N PHE A 327 24.95 -1.92 -7.53
CA PHE A 327 23.75 -1.78 -8.34
C PHE A 327 23.93 -0.63 -9.36
N PRO A 328 23.62 -0.85 -10.65
CA PRO A 328 23.89 0.12 -11.69
C PRO A 328 23.02 1.38 -11.54
N ALA A 329 23.67 2.54 -11.47
CA ALA A 329 22.99 3.82 -11.35
C ALA A 329 22.18 4.20 -12.60
N MET A 330 22.66 3.78 -13.77
CA MET A 330 22.03 4.01 -15.07
C MET A 330 21.70 2.68 -15.73
N PRO A 331 20.65 2.61 -16.56
CA PRO A 331 20.35 1.44 -17.35
C PRO A 331 21.51 1.13 -18.30
N SER A 332 21.74 -0.15 -18.56
CA SER A 332 22.73 -0.60 -19.53
C SER A 332 22.21 -1.78 -20.34
N ASN A 333 22.89 -2.09 -21.44
CA ASN A 333 22.59 -3.26 -22.26
C ASN A 333 23.29 -4.54 -21.74
N ALA A 334 23.79 -4.53 -20.49
CA ALA A 334 24.42 -5.70 -19.90
C ALA A 334 23.43 -6.88 -19.83
N PRO A 335 23.89 -8.14 -19.94
CA PRO A 335 23.02 -9.29 -19.77
C PRO A 335 22.30 -9.24 -18.42
N ALA A 336 21.02 -9.64 -18.43
CA ALA A 336 20.25 -9.64 -17.20
C ALA A 336 20.76 -10.71 -16.23
N ARG A 337 20.79 -10.39 -14.93
CA ARG A 337 21.33 -11.27 -13.90
C ARG A 337 20.45 -11.29 -12.66
N ILE A 338 20.51 -12.39 -11.92
CA ILE A 338 19.95 -12.48 -10.57
C ILE A 338 21.02 -12.02 -9.59
N ALA A 339 20.68 -11.10 -8.68
CA ALA A 339 21.63 -10.65 -7.65
C ALA A 339 20.93 -10.05 -6.42
N SER A 340 21.58 -10.18 -5.26
CA SER A 340 21.29 -9.37 -4.08
C SER A 340 22.23 -8.15 -4.11
N SER A 341 21.87 -7.13 -4.89
CA SER A 341 22.66 -5.91 -5.07
C SER A 341 21.89 -4.69 -4.56
N VAL A 342 22.57 -3.80 -3.84
CA VAL A 342 21.96 -2.60 -3.22
C VAL A 342 22.42 -1.32 -3.89
N LEU A 343 21.53 -0.34 -3.94
CA LEU A 343 21.82 1.05 -4.27
C LEU A 343 22.54 1.69 -3.09
N ASN A 344 23.78 2.11 -3.28
CA ASN A 344 24.52 2.80 -2.23
C ASN A 344 24.25 4.31 -2.28
N ALA A 345 23.68 4.84 -1.21
CA ALA A 345 23.29 6.24 -1.12
C ALA A 345 23.89 6.93 0.10
N SER A 346 24.19 8.21 -0.04
CA SER A 346 24.85 9.00 1.00
C SER A 346 23.85 9.53 2.02
N TYR A 347 24.16 9.41 3.31
CA TYR A 347 23.37 10.04 4.37
C TYR A 347 23.32 11.57 4.20
N LYS A 348 22.13 12.15 4.39
CA LYS A 348 21.78 13.55 4.07
C LYS A 348 21.98 13.92 2.60
N GLY A 349 22.12 12.93 1.72
CA GLY A 349 22.06 13.12 0.28
C GLY A 349 20.67 13.55 -0.17
N PHE A 350 20.62 14.18 -1.34
CA PHE A 350 19.37 14.50 -2.03
C PHE A 350 19.34 13.71 -3.33
N LEU A 351 18.58 12.62 -3.30
CA LEU A 351 18.58 11.58 -4.32
C LEU A 351 17.51 11.88 -5.36
N GLU A 352 17.89 11.81 -6.63
CA GLU A 352 16.93 11.74 -7.73
C GLU A 352 16.78 10.30 -8.19
N ILE A 353 15.53 9.82 -8.23
CA ILE A 353 15.18 8.52 -8.78
C ILE A 353 14.24 8.76 -9.96
N VAL A 354 14.60 8.24 -11.12
CA VAL A 354 13.76 8.26 -12.32
C VAL A 354 13.31 6.85 -12.63
N PHE A 355 12.01 6.61 -12.51
CA PHE A 355 11.38 5.37 -12.96
C PHE A 355 11.10 5.46 -14.45
N GLN A 356 11.86 4.72 -15.26
CA GLN A 356 11.70 4.65 -16.72
C GLN A 356 10.95 3.35 -17.07
N ASN A 357 9.73 3.48 -17.59
CA ASN A 357 8.87 2.32 -17.85
C ASN A 357 8.87 1.95 -19.33
N ASN A 358 9.63 0.91 -19.68
CA ASN A 358 9.64 0.31 -21.02
C ASN A 358 8.82 -0.99 -21.10
N ASP A 359 7.92 -1.21 -20.13
CA ASP A 359 6.91 -2.27 -20.19
C ASP A 359 5.59 -1.72 -20.76
N THR A 360 4.64 -2.61 -21.03
CA THR A 360 3.31 -2.27 -21.56
C THR A 360 2.29 -1.92 -20.48
N ASP A 361 2.62 -2.21 -19.22
CA ASP A 361 1.71 -2.03 -18.08
C ASP A 361 2.16 -0.86 -17.21
N VAL A 362 1.20 -0.19 -16.57
CA VAL A 362 1.49 0.80 -15.52
C VAL A 362 2.25 0.10 -14.40
N GLN A 363 3.41 0.65 -14.06
CA GLN A 363 4.18 0.22 -12.89
C GLN A 363 3.89 1.16 -11.73
N THR A 364 3.84 0.63 -10.53
CA THR A 364 3.82 1.41 -9.29
C THR A 364 5.02 1.06 -8.46
N TYR A 365 5.73 2.06 -7.95
CA TYR A 365 6.91 1.89 -7.12
C TYR A 365 6.69 2.51 -5.75
N HIS A 366 7.09 1.78 -4.70
CA HIS A 366 7.04 2.21 -3.31
C HIS A 366 8.44 2.22 -2.71
N LEU A 367 8.76 3.26 -1.93
CA LEU A 367 10.02 3.36 -1.19
C LEU A 367 9.73 3.32 0.31
N ASP A 368 10.15 2.23 0.96
CA ASP A 368 10.05 2.10 2.40
C ASP A 368 10.91 3.15 3.12
N GLY A 369 10.53 3.50 4.34
CA GLY A 369 11.29 4.43 5.19
C GLY A 369 11.26 5.91 4.78
N TYR A 370 10.76 6.25 3.59
CA TYR A 370 10.80 7.59 3.02
C TYR A 370 9.50 8.01 2.34
N SER A 371 9.25 9.32 2.34
CA SER A 371 8.41 9.97 1.34
C SER A 371 9.32 10.73 0.37
N PHE A 372 8.85 10.93 -0.86
CA PHE A 372 9.57 11.61 -1.93
C PHE A 372 8.67 12.62 -2.64
N PHE A 373 9.27 13.64 -3.23
CA PHE A 373 8.57 14.63 -4.04
C PHE A 373 8.44 14.12 -5.47
N VAL A 374 7.22 13.98 -5.98
CA VAL A 374 6.97 13.62 -7.38
C VAL A 374 7.09 14.86 -8.27
N VAL A 375 8.29 15.08 -8.81
CA VAL A 375 8.65 16.35 -9.45
C VAL A 375 8.34 16.39 -10.94
N GLY A 376 8.25 15.26 -11.62
CA GLY A 376 7.98 15.24 -13.06
C GLY A 376 7.49 13.90 -13.55
N MET A 377 6.64 13.93 -14.57
CA MET A 377 6.13 12.77 -15.28
C MET A 377 5.90 13.16 -16.74
N ASN A 378 6.33 12.33 -17.69
CA ASN A 378 6.03 12.53 -19.10
C ASN A 378 6.18 11.23 -19.89
N TYR A 379 5.67 11.19 -21.12
CA TYR A 379 5.94 10.10 -22.05
C TYR A 379 7.30 10.26 -22.74
N GLY A 380 7.81 9.16 -23.28
CA GLY A 380 9.11 9.05 -23.92
C GLY A 380 10.21 8.61 -22.96
N GLU A 381 11.45 8.78 -23.40
CA GLU A 381 12.64 8.48 -22.60
C GLU A 381 13.06 9.73 -21.80
N TRP A 382 13.41 9.51 -20.54
CA TRP A 382 13.97 10.57 -19.71
C TRP A 382 15.40 10.92 -20.15
N THR A 383 15.70 12.21 -20.19
CA THR A 383 17.05 12.74 -20.35
C THR A 383 17.31 13.79 -19.27
N PRO A 384 18.59 14.11 -18.94
CA PRO A 384 18.93 15.15 -17.98
C PRO A 384 18.23 16.51 -18.21
N ASP A 385 17.95 16.87 -19.46
CA ASP A 385 17.28 18.13 -19.83
C ASP A 385 15.82 18.20 -19.35
N ARG A 386 15.18 17.05 -19.10
CA ARG A 386 13.82 16.97 -18.56
C ARG A 386 13.68 17.57 -17.16
N ARG A 387 14.79 17.82 -16.45
CA ARG A 387 14.79 18.56 -15.17
C ARG A 387 14.25 19.99 -15.29
N ASN A 388 14.21 20.55 -16.50
CA ASN A 388 13.57 21.84 -16.78
C ASN A 388 12.04 21.78 -16.66
N GLU A 389 11.45 20.59 -16.76
CA GLU A 389 10.00 20.36 -16.61
C GLU A 389 9.60 20.08 -15.16
N TYR A 390 10.57 20.00 -14.23
CA TYR A 390 10.29 19.61 -12.87
C TYR A 390 9.53 20.68 -12.09
N ASN A 391 8.50 20.24 -11.39
CA ASN A 391 7.89 21.01 -10.33
C ASN A 391 8.82 21.07 -9.11
N LYS A 392 9.41 22.24 -8.90
CA LYS A 392 10.38 22.52 -7.82
C LYS A 392 9.77 23.32 -6.66
N TRP A 393 8.45 23.47 -6.62
CA TRP A 393 7.77 24.29 -5.63
C TRP A 393 6.83 23.50 -4.70
N ASP A 394 5.82 22.84 -5.27
CA ASP A 394 4.70 22.24 -4.55
C ASP A 394 4.39 20.82 -5.06
N ALA A 395 5.43 20.09 -5.46
CA ALA A 395 5.31 18.69 -5.85
C ALA A 395 4.73 17.89 -4.69
N ILE A 396 3.82 16.97 -5.01
CA ILE A 396 3.22 16.15 -3.98
C ILE A 396 4.29 15.26 -3.34
N SER A 397 4.37 15.29 -2.00
CA SER A 397 5.21 14.39 -1.22
C SER A 397 4.42 13.13 -0.89
N ARG A 398 4.95 11.95 -1.20
CA ARG A 398 4.25 10.67 -1.03
C ARG A 398 5.23 9.48 -1.03
N CYS A 399 4.77 8.26 -0.75
CA CYS A 399 5.63 7.07 -0.71
C CYS A 399 5.44 6.10 -1.89
N THR A 400 4.36 6.24 -2.67
CA THR A 400 4.08 5.37 -3.83
C THR A 400 3.78 6.19 -5.08
N THR A 401 4.45 5.91 -6.20
CA THR A 401 4.17 6.60 -7.47
C THR A 401 4.11 5.63 -8.63
N GLN A 402 3.27 5.95 -9.60
CA GLN A 402 3.16 5.22 -10.85
C GLN A 402 4.17 5.74 -11.90
N ALA A 403 4.55 4.87 -12.84
CA ALA A 403 5.19 5.22 -14.10
C ALA A 403 4.39 4.58 -15.24
N PHE A 404 3.94 5.40 -16.19
CA PHE A 404 3.06 4.95 -17.28
C PHE A 404 3.84 4.25 -18.40
N PRO A 405 3.21 3.31 -19.15
CA PRO A 405 3.85 2.61 -20.26
C PRO A 405 4.49 3.58 -21.27
N GLY A 406 5.75 3.35 -21.61
CA GLY A 406 6.51 4.20 -22.54
C GLY A 406 6.79 5.61 -22.01
N GLY A 407 6.74 5.80 -20.69
CA GLY A 407 7.01 7.08 -20.05
C GLY A 407 7.94 6.96 -18.85
N TRP A 408 8.14 8.09 -18.17
CA TRP A 408 8.98 8.20 -17.00
C TRP A 408 8.32 8.98 -15.88
N THR A 409 8.78 8.75 -14.66
CA THR A 409 8.40 9.50 -13.47
C THR A 409 9.64 9.76 -12.64
N ALA A 410 9.89 11.03 -12.30
CA ALA A 410 11.03 11.46 -11.52
C ALA A 410 10.60 11.89 -10.13
N VAL A 411 11.35 11.44 -9.13
CA VAL A 411 11.14 11.78 -7.72
C VAL A 411 12.42 12.27 -7.07
N LEU A 412 12.28 13.16 -6.09
CA LEU A 412 13.38 13.64 -5.25
C LEU A 412 13.19 13.18 -3.81
N VAL A 413 14.23 12.58 -3.23
CA VAL A 413 14.22 11.98 -1.89
C VAL A 413 15.28 12.63 -1.02
N SER A 414 14.92 13.09 0.17
CA SER A 414 15.89 13.55 1.18
C SER A 414 16.27 12.37 2.07
N LEU A 415 17.54 11.95 2.05
CA LEU A 415 18.01 10.74 2.72
C LEU A 415 18.46 11.01 4.16
N ASP A 416 17.52 11.31 5.05
CA ASP A 416 17.77 11.58 6.47
C ASP A 416 17.56 10.36 7.40
N ASN A 417 17.24 9.19 6.83
CA ASN A 417 16.88 7.98 7.56
C ASN A 417 17.86 6.83 7.26
N VAL A 418 18.88 6.69 8.10
CA VAL A 418 19.91 5.63 7.96
C VAL A 418 19.28 4.24 8.09
N GLY A 419 19.77 3.31 7.28
CA GLY A 419 19.30 1.93 7.23
C GLY A 419 19.33 1.35 5.83
N ILE A 420 18.67 0.20 5.68
CA ILE A 420 18.47 -0.45 4.38
C ILE A 420 16.96 -0.45 4.10
N TRP A 421 16.56 0.18 3.01
CA TRP A 421 15.15 0.44 2.70
C TRP A 421 14.76 -0.14 1.35
N ASN A 422 13.62 -0.82 1.28
CA ASN A 422 13.18 -1.45 0.05
C ASN A 422 12.55 -0.45 -0.92
N LEU A 423 12.96 -0.51 -2.18
CA LEU A 423 12.33 0.14 -3.31
C LEU A 423 11.80 -0.94 -4.24
N ARG A 424 10.48 -1.10 -4.30
CA ARG A 424 9.83 -2.24 -4.97
C ARG A 424 8.72 -1.81 -5.89
N ALA A 425 8.40 -2.68 -6.84
CA ALA A 425 7.10 -2.65 -7.48
C ALA A 425 6.00 -3.01 -6.48
N GLU A 426 4.87 -2.31 -6.50
CA GLU A 426 3.69 -2.67 -5.68
C GLU A 426 2.79 -3.72 -6.34
N LYS A 427 2.95 -3.94 -7.66
CA LYS A 427 2.38 -5.13 -8.31
C LYS A 427 3.11 -6.37 -7.76
N LEU A 428 2.36 -7.21 -7.07
CA LEU A 428 2.88 -8.28 -6.23
C LEU A 428 3.54 -9.41 -7.05
N ASP A 429 3.02 -9.68 -8.25
CA ASP A 429 3.63 -10.62 -9.21
C ASP A 429 5.00 -10.12 -9.68
N ASN A 430 5.12 -8.80 -9.90
CA ASN A 430 6.36 -8.17 -10.29
C ASN A 430 7.39 -8.18 -9.15
N TRP A 431 6.95 -7.84 -7.94
CA TRP A 431 7.78 -7.91 -6.73
C TRP A 431 8.28 -9.34 -6.50
N TYR A 432 7.37 -10.33 -6.48
CA TYR A 432 7.73 -11.75 -6.30
C TYR A 432 8.76 -12.24 -7.33
N ARG A 433 8.71 -11.72 -8.56
CA ARG A 433 9.63 -12.04 -9.65
C ARG A 433 10.93 -11.23 -9.65
N GLY A 434 11.17 -10.41 -8.61
CA GLY A 434 12.44 -9.72 -8.37
C GLY A 434 12.49 -8.25 -8.83
N GLN A 435 11.35 -7.60 -9.07
CA GLN A 435 11.30 -6.16 -9.43
C GLN A 435 11.41 -5.27 -8.19
N GLU A 436 12.54 -5.38 -7.50
CA GLU A 436 12.85 -4.58 -6.33
C GLU A 436 14.36 -4.34 -6.25
N VAL A 437 14.74 -3.40 -5.41
CA VAL A 437 16.12 -3.11 -5.05
C VAL A 437 16.11 -2.47 -3.66
N TYR A 438 17.20 -2.59 -2.91
CA TYR A 438 17.31 -1.92 -1.61
C TYR A 438 18.23 -0.71 -1.71
N VAL A 439 17.83 0.38 -1.07
CA VAL A 439 18.63 1.59 -0.87
C VAL A 439 19.34 1.46 0.48
N LYS A 440 20.66 1.29 0.45
CA LYS A 440 21.51 1.34 1.64
C LYS A 440 21.93 2.79 1.85
N VAL A 441 21.44 3.40 2.93
CA VAL A 441 21.86 4.73 3.38
C VAL A 441 22.90 4.52 4.46
N ALA A 442 24.17 4.73 4.11
CA ALA A 442 25.29 4.43 4.99
C ALA A 442 25.30 5.31 6.25
N ASP A 443 25.62 4.73 7.40
CA ASP A 443 25.78 5.45 8.66
C ASP A 443 27.18 6.09 8.76
N PRO A 444 27.30 7.43 8.82
CA PRO A 444 28.62 8.06 8.96
C PRO A 444 29.15 8.08 10.40
N LEU A 445 28.31 7.81 11.41
CA LEU A 445 28.65 7.93 12.84
C LEU A 445 28.63 6.58 13.58
N GLY A 446 28.12 5.54 12.92
CA GLY A 446 27.98 4.19 13.48
C GLY A 446 26.63 3.96 14.17
N TYR A 447 26.23 2.69 14.23
CA TYR A 447 24.95 2.24 14.79
C TYR A 447 24.75 2.78 16.22
N ASN A 448 23.51 3.15 16.58
CA ASN A 448 23.08 3.79 17.85
C ASN A 448 23.15 5.34 17.89
N ILE A 449 23.61 6.01 16.83
CA ILE A 449 23.55 7.48 16.74
C ILE A 449 22.53 7.92 15.68
N THR A 450 22.63 7.36 14.47
CA THR A 450 21.77 7.75 13.34
C THR A 450 20.73 6.68 12.97
N GLU A 451 20.88 5.47 13.53
CA GLU A 451 19.91 4.38 13.47
C GLU A 451 19.71 3.76 14.86
N MET A 452 18.49 3.32 15.17
CA MET A 452 18.16 2.60 16.40
C MET A 452 18.93 1.29 16.49
N VAL A 453 19.27 0.91 17.72
CA VAL A 453 19.86 -0.40 18.02
C VAL A 453 18.92 -1.51 17.58
N ILE A 454 19.51 -2.65 17.22
CA ILE A 454 18.75 -3.87 16.93
C ILE A 454 17.87 -4.21 18.15
N PRO A 455 16.58 -4.56 17.95
CA PRO A 455 15.69 -4.96 19.03
C PRO A 455 16.15 -6.24 19.73
N ASP A 456 15.92 -6.36 21.04
CA ASP A 456 16.28 -7.55 21.84
C ASP A 456 15.56 -8.83 21.37
N ASN A 457 14.39 -8.68 20.76
CA ASN A 457 13.60 -9.76 20.20
C ASN A 457 13.94 -10.07 18.72
N ALA A 458 15.04 -9.52 18.18
CA ALA A 458 15.50 -9.75 16.82
C ALA A 458 15.56 -11.25 16.46
N LEU A 459 15.00 -11.58 15.30
CA LEU A 459 15.03 -12.92 14.73
C LEU A 459 16.27 -13.05 13.85
N TYR A 460 16.94 -14.20 13.96
CA TYR A 460 18.15 -14.56 13.25
C TYR A 460 17.90 -15.80 12.37
N CYS A 461 18.35 -15.73 11.13
CA CYS A 461 18.19 -16.77 10.12
C CYS A 461 19.41 -16.79 9.17
N GLY A 462 19.45 -17.75 8.25
CA GLY A 462 20.57 -17.94 7.33
C GLY A 462 21.89 -18.19 8.06
N LEU A 463 22.93 -17.44 7.71
CA LEU A 463 24.27 -17.53 8.28
C LEU A 463 24.32 -17.19 9.78
N LEU A 464 23.28 -16.56 10.32
CA LEU A 464 23.19 -16.18 11.73
C LEU A 464 22.26 -17.08 12.54
N LYS A 465 21.73 -18.17 11.98
CA LYS A 465 20.78 -19.07 12.67
C LYS A 465 21.25 -19.55 14.06
N GLU A 466 22.55 -19.73 14.25
CA GLU A 466 23.14 -20.15 15.54
C GLU A 466 23.00 -19.10 16.65
N ARG A 467 22.70 -17.85 16.29
CA ARG A 467 22.38 -16.77 17.25
C ARG A 467 20.90 -16.75 17.65
N GLN A 468 20.04 -17.53 16.99
CA GLN A 468 18.62 -17.54 17.27
C GLN A 468 18.35 -18.15 18.66
N LYS A 469 17.76 -17.36 19.54
CA LYS A 469 17.26 -17.84 20.83
C LYS A 469 15.85 -18.41 20.65
N PRO A 470 15.53 -19.59 21.20
CA PRO A 470 14.16 -20.09 21.20
C PRO A 470 13.24 -19.13 21.96
N GLN A 471 12.03 -18.88 21.44
CA GLN A 471 10.99 -18.22 22.22
C GLN A 471 10.33 -19.26 23.14
N VAL A 472 10.46 -19.07 24.45
CA VAL A 472 9.81 -19.94 25.44
C VAL A 472 8.33 -19.59 25.47
N HIS A 473 7.49 -20.49 24.99
CA HIS A 473 6.06 -20.39 25.20
C HIS A 473 5.75 -21.04 26.55
N GLU A 474 5.42 -20.23 27.55
CA GLU A 474 4.61 -20.74 28.66
C GLU A 474 3.28 -21.19 28.05
N SER A 475 3.16 -22.49 27.83
CA SER A 475 1.89 -23.13 27.57
C SER A 475 1.08 -23.02 28.86
N ASN A 476 0.45 -21.86 29.08
CA ASN A 476 -0.67 -21.78 29.98
C ASN A 476 -1.79 -22.60 29.33
N SER A 477 -1.77 -23.90 29.60
CA SER A 477 -2.84 -24.87 29.33
C SER A 477 -4.08 -24.59 30.19
N LYS A 478 -4.34 -23.34 30.56
CA LYS A 478 -5.66 -22.90 30.96
C LYS A 478 -6.47 -22.67 29.69
N SER A 479 -6.86 -23.79 29.10
CA SER A 479 -8.15 -23.90 28.44
C SER A 479 -9.17 -23.05 29.20
N SER A 480 -9.62 -21.96 28.60
CA SER A 480 -10.83 -21.24 28.99
C SER A 480 -12.10 -22.00 28.59
N ALA A 481 -11.98 -23.28 28.22
CA ALA A 481 -13.06 -24.21 27.97
C ALA A 481 -13.11 -25.29 29.07
N GLN A 482 -13.17 -24.87 30.34
CA GLN A 482 -13.68 -25.70 31.43
C GLN A 482 -14.08 -24.81 32.60
N GLY A 483 -15.23 -24.16 32.44
CA GLY A 483 -15.84 -23.34 33.47
C GLY A 483 -17.16 -22.80 32.97
N ASP A 484 -18.13 -23.70 32.75
CA ASP A 484 -19.58 -23.45 32.89
C ASP A 484 -20.43 -24.63 32.38
N ALA A 485 -20.16 -25.83 32.91
CA ALA A 485 -21.05 -26.98 32.78
C ALA A 485 -21.41 -27.59 34.15
N GLY A 486 -21.41 -26.77 35.20
CA GLY A 486 -21.65 -27.19 36.59
C GLY A 486 -22.84 -26.50 37.29
N TRP A 487 -23.57 -25.61 36.61
CA TRP A 487 -24.64 -24.81 37.22
C TRP A 487 -26.05 -25.05 36.67
N SER A 488 -26.24 -25.91 35.67
CA SER A 488 -27.58 -26.23 35.14
C SER A 488 -28.21 -27.52 35.70
N TYR A 489 -27.44 -28.43 36.29
CA TYR A 489 -27.99 -29.69 36.83
C TYR A 489 -28.52 -29.59 38.27
N LYS A 490 -28.04 -28.61 39.07
CA LYS A 490 -28.51 -28.43 40.47
C LYS A 490 -29.81 -27.61 40.58
N LEU A 491 -30.13 -26.78 39.59
CA LEU A 491 -31.38 -26.01 39.52
C LEU A 491 -32.55 -26.84 38.93
N LEU A 492 -32.29 -27.79 38.03
CA LEU A 492 -33.32 -28.72 37.54
C LEU A 492 -33.69 -29.81 38.56
N ALA A 493 -32.75 -30.24 39.41
CA ALA A 493 -33.03 -31.22 40.47
C ALA A 493 -33.81 -30.63 41.66
N THR A 494 -33.76 -29.31 41.87
CA THR A 494 -34.51 -28.65 42.96
C THR A 494 -35.92 -28.20 42.54
N MET A 495 -36.19 -28.00 41.24
CA MET A 495 -37.57 -27.72 40.77
C MET A 495 -38.46 -28.97 40.63
N MET A 496 -37.91 -30.18 40.47
CA MET A 496 -38.72 -31.41 40.45
C MET A 496 -39.09 -31.96 41.84
N LEU A 497 -38.43 -31.52 42.91
CA LEU A 497 -38.76 -31.93 44.29
C LEU A 497 -39.79 -31.01 44.97
N VAL A 498 -40.07 -29.82 44.42
CA VAL A 498 -41.08 -28.89 44.96
C VAL A 498 -42.47 -29.11 44.31
N VAL A 499 -42.56 -29.76 43.15
CA VAL A 499 -43.85 -30.07 42.49
C VAL A 499 -44.45 -31.41 42.98
N ALA A 500 -43.68 -32.28 43.63
CA ALA A 500 -44.19 -33.54 44.21
C ALA A 500 -44.75 -33.39 45.65
N ALA A 501 -44.58 -32.23 46.30
CA ALA A 501 -45.03 -31.99 47.68
C ALA A 501 -46.34 -31.18 47.79
N VAL A 502 -47.01 -30.87 46.67
CA VAL A 502 -48.28 -30.10 46.63
C VAL A 502 -49.46 -30.94 46.08
N ILE A 503 -49.30 -32.27 45.95
CA ILE A 503 -50.38 -33.19 45.51
C ILE A 503 -50.81 -34.18 46.61
N PHE A 504 -50.25 -34.11 47.82
CA PHE A 504 -50.82 -34.79 49.00
C PHE A 504 -50.79 -33.88 50.22
N SER A 505 -51.76 -32.96 50.28
CA SER A 505 -52.39 -32.40 51.49
C SER A 505 -53.70 -31.72 51.08
#